data_AF-A0A967UKA7-F1
#
_entry.id   AF-A0A967UKA7-F1
#
_cell.length_a   1.000
_cell.length_b   1.000
_cell.length_c   1.000
_cell.angle_alpha   90.00
_cell.angle_beta   90.00
_cell.angle_gamma   90.00
#
_symmetry.space_group_name_H-M   'P 1'
#
loop_
_entity.id
_entity.type
_entity.pdbx_description
1 polymer ?
#
loop_
_entity_poly.entity_id
_entity_poly.type
_entity_poly.pdbx_seq_one_letter_code
_entity_poly.pdbx_strand_id
1 'polypeptide(L)' 'TPGNEIGSLEQMCGDAGQATGEVRALADLLRDYEDTLLMQAFKEHGTTRKVAAALGLSQATAARKLKVLRERKQMKTY' A
#
# COMPACT_ATOMS: atom_id res chain seq x y z
N THR A 1 -19.39 14.36 -34.73
CA THR A 1 -19.39 14.12 -33.27
C THR A 1 -18.19 13.25 -32.95
N PRO A 2 -17.14 13.78 -32.31
CA PRO A 2 -15.95 12.99 -32.00
C PRO A 2 -16.30 12.03 -30.86
N GLY A 3 -16.41 10.75 -31.20
CA GLY A 3 -16.62 9.66 -30.25
C GLY A 3 -15.31 9.38 -29.54
N ASN A 4 -15.11 10.11 -28.45
CA ASN A 4 -14.31 9.82 -27.26
C ASN A 4 -13.32 8.65 -27.39
N GLU A 5 -12.09 9.02 -27.71
CA GLU A 5 -10.90 8.17 -27.67
C GLU A 5 -10.81 7.49 -26.30
N ILE A 6 -10.95 6.16 -26.26
CA ILE A 6 -10.60 5.37 -25.06
C ILE A 6 -9.08 5.42 -24.99
N GLY A 7 -8.57 6.50 -24.40
CA GLY A 7 -7.18 6.70 -24.10
C GLY A 7 -6.70 5.60 -23.15
N SER A 8 -5.95 4.67 -23.73
CA SER A 8 -4.85 3.92 -23.11
C SER A 8 -4.92 3.74 -21.59
N LEU A 9 -5.56 2.65 -21.17
CA LEU A 9 -5.38 2.07 -19.83
C LEU A 9 -4.19 1.08 -19.83
N GLU A 10 -3.18 1.30 -20.68
CA GLU A 10 -1.97 0.47 -20.74
C GLU A 10 -0.85 0.99 -19.82
N GLN A 11 -1.06 2.10 -19.11
CA GLN A 11 0.03 2.83 -18.49
C GLN A 11 -0.15 3.04 -16.98
N MET A 12 -0.18 1.94 -16.20
CA MET A 12 0.17 2.00 -14.76
C MET A 12 0.50 0.65 -14.08
N CYS A 13 0.82 -0.41 -14.84
CA CYS A 13 1.55 -1.58 -14.29
C CYS A 13 3.01 -1.52 -14.75
N GLY A 14 3.70 -0.45 -14.35
CA GLY A 14 5.13 -0.30 -14.57
C GLY A 14 5.90 -1.17 -13.57
N ASP A 15 6.62 -2.14 -14.11
CA ASP A 15 7.77 -2.82 -13.52
C ASP A 15 7.52 -3.57 -12.19
N ALA A 16 6.75 -4.66 -12.28
CA ALA A 16 6.99 -5.80 -11.39
C ALA A 16 8.33 -6.43 -11.80
N GLY A 17 9.42 -5.77 -11.38
CA GLY A 17 10.78 -6.17 -11.64
C GLY A 17 10.99 -7.65 -11.33
N GLN A 18 11.41 -8.37 -12.37
CA GLN A 18 12.22 -9.59 -12.31
C GLN A 18 11.85 -10.56 -11.17
N ALA A 19 10.88 -11.42 -11.44
CA ALA A 19 10.66 -12.66 -10.68
C ALA A 19 11.78 -13.67 -10.97
N THR A 20 13.01 -13.35 -10.58
CA THR A 20 14.10 -14.32 -10.47
C THR A 20 14.10 -14.90 -9.06
N GLY A 21 13.41 -16.03 -8.89
CA GLY A 21 13.96 -17.17 -8.14
C GLY A 21 14.06 -17.12 -6.62
N GLU A 22 13.05 -16.64 -5.89
CA GLU A 22 12.91 -16.96 -4.46
C GLU A 22 11.48 -17.39 -4.15
N VAL A 23 11.32 -18.61 -3.60
CA VAL A 23 10.05 -19.02 -2.98
C VAL A 23 9.88 -18.17 -1.73
N ARG A 24 9.31 -16.97 -1.88
CA ARG A 24 8.92 -16.16 -0.73
C ARG A 24 7.77 -16.85 -0.01
N ALA A 25 7.86 -16.91 1.31
CA ALA A 25 6.75 -17.43 2.10
C ALA A 25 5.52 -16.55 1.87
N LEU A 26 4.34 -17.18 1.79
CA LEU A 26 3.06 -16.46 1.65
C LEU A 26 2.89 -15.38 2.72
N ALA A 27 3.42 -15.63 3.93
CA ALA A 27 3.40 -14.69 5.04
C ALA A 27 4.14 -13.36 4.72
N ASP A 28 5.22 -13.42 3.95
CA ASP A 28 5.98 -12.24 3.57
C ASP A 28 5.25 -11.45 2.48
N LEU A 29 4.66 -12.14 1.49
CA LEU A 29 3.84 -11.50 0.46
C LEU A 29 2.64 -10.75 1.05
N LEU A 30 1.92 -11.40 1.99
CA LEU A 30 0.78 -10.78 2.66
C LEU A 30 1.21 -9.57 3.50
N ARG A 31 2.40 -9.62 4.10
CA ARG A 31 2.96 -8.52 4.87
C ARG A 31 3.32 -7.33 3.98
N ASP A 32 3.97 -7.56 2.84
CA ASP A 32 4.32 -6.51 1.89
C ASP A 32 3.05 -5.83 1.33
N TYR A 33 2.02 -6.63 1.05
CA TYR A 33 0.73 -6.11 0.60
C TYR A 33 0.03 -5.29 1.68
N GLU A 34 -0.01 -5.77 2.92
CA GLU A 34 -0.56 -5.03 4.05
C GLU A 34 0.19 -3.70 4.29
N ASP A 35 1.52 -3.72 4.24
CA ASP A 35 2.35 -2.52 4.42
C ASP A 35 2.05 -1.49 3.31
N THR A 36 1.83 -1.94 2.06
CA THR A 36 1.43 -1.09 0.93
C THR A 36 0.08 -0.40 1.18
N LEU A 37 -0.93 -1.15 1.61
CA LEU A 37 -2.25 -0.60 1.92
C LEU A 37 -2.20 0.43 3.07
N LEU A 38 -1.41 0.15 4.11
CA LEU A 38 -1.23 1.06 5.24
C LEU A 38 -0.57 2.38 4.81
N MET A 39 0.45 2.33 3.94
CA MET A 39 1.10 3.52 3.41
C MET A 39 0.14 4.36 2.56
N GLN A 40 -0.62 3.73 1.67
CA GLN A 40 -1.60 4.41 0.84
C GLN A 40 -2.70 5.07 1.67
N ALA A 41 -3.30 4.34 2.61
CA ALA A 41 -4.32 4.88 3.51
C ALA A 41 -3.77 6.03 4.37
N PHE A 42 -2.52 5.92 4.85
CA PHE A 42 -1.90 7.01 5.62
C PHE A 42 -1.64 8.25 4.76
N LYS A 43 -1.21 8.08 3.51
CA LYS A 43 -1.03 9.17 2.55
C LYS A 43 -2.36 9.89 2.25
N GLU A 44 -3.44 9.13 2.10
CA GLU A 44 -4.76 9.69 1.77
C GLU A 44 -5.45 10.37 2.97
N HIS A 45 -5.31 9.80 4.16
CA HIS A 45 -6.11 10.23 5.31
C HIS A 45 -5.32 10.94 6.43
N GLY A 46 -3.99 10.85 6.42
CA GLY A 46 -3.05 11.61 7.27
C GLY A 46 -3.03 11.27 8.77
N THR A 47 -4.08 10.66 9.33
CA THR A 47 -4.16 10.38 10.76
C THR A 47 -4.51 8.92 11.04
N THR A 48 -3.95 8.35 12.11
CA THR A 48 -4.19 6.96 12.52
C THR A 48 -5.68 6.65 12.71
N ARG A 49 -6.46 7.60 13.26
CA ARG A 49 -7.91 7.42 13.43
C ARG A 49 -8.63 7.27 12.10
N LYS A 50 -8.32 8.10 11.11
CA LYS A 50 -8.93 8.03 9.79
C LYS A 50 -8.47 6.81 9.00
N VAL A 51 -7.19 6.43 9.12
CA VAL A 51 -6.66 5.17 8.55
C VAL A 51 -7.39 3.95 9.12
N ALA A 52 -7.59 3.92 10.44
CA ALA A 52 -8.31 2.82 11.09
C ALA A 52 -9.75 2.69 10.56
N ALA A 53 -10.47 3.82 10.43
CA ALA A 53 -11.80 3.84 9.85
C ALA A 53 -11.83 3.36 8.39
N ALA A 54 -10.86 3.80 7.58
CA ALA A 54 -10.77 3.44 6.16
C ALA A 54 -10.47 1.96 5.94
N LEU A 55 -9.63 1.35 6.79
CA LEU A 55 -9.22 -0.06 6.68
C LEU A 55 -10.10 -1.02 7.50
N GLY A 56 -11.13 -0.53 8.19
CA GLY A 56 -11.97 -1.37 9.05
C GLY A 56 -11.23 -1.97 10.26
N LEU A 57 -10.17 -1.30 10.73
CA LEU A 57 -9.34 -1.73 11.86
C LEU A 57 -9.71 -0.98 13.14
N SER A 58 -9.36 -1.56 14.29
CA SER A 58 -9.32 -0.79 15.53
C SER A 58 -8.21 0.28 15.46
N GLN A 59 -8.42 1.43 16.09
CA GLN A 59 -7.41 2.50 16.14
C GLN A 59 -6.10 2.02 16.78
N ALA A 60 -6.17 1.17 17.81
CA ALA A 60 -4.98 0.60 18.45
C ALA A 60 -4.21 -0.34 17.51
N THR A 61 -4.92 -1.13 16.70
CA THR A 61 -4.29 -2.00 15.69
C THR A 61 -3.60 -1.18 14.61
N ALA A 62 -4.27 -0.16 14.06
CA ALA A 62 -3.68 0.74 13.07
C ALA A 62 -2.44 1.46 13.63
N ALA A 63 -2.49 1.92 14.89
CA ALA A 63 -1.36 2.57 15.55
C ALA A 63 -0.14 1.64 15.66
N ARG A 64 -0.34 0.39 16.09
CA ARG A 64 0.75 -0.59 16.19
C ARG A 64 1.35 -0.89 14.82
N LYS A 65 0.52 -1.11 13.80
CA LYS A 65 1.00 -1.41 12.43
C LYS A 65 1.77 -0.24 11.82
N LEU A 66 1.26 0.99 11.93
CA LEU A 66 1.96 2.19 11.46
C LEU A 66 3.29 2.41 12.21
N LYS A 67 3.36 2.12 13.51
CA LYS A 67 4.61 2.19 14.28
C LYS A 67 5.64 1.21 13.73
N VAL A 68 5.26 -0.05 13.55
CA VAL A 68 6.15 -1.09 12.99
C VAL A 68 6.63 -0.70 11.59
N LEU A 69 5.75 -0.15 10.75
CA LEU A 69 6.08 0.31 9.40
C LEU A 69 7.09 1.48 9.39
N ARG A 70 6.99 2.40 10.37
CA ARG A 70 7.97 3.49 10.58
C ARG A 70 9.32 2.95 11.04
N GLU A 71 9.33 2.02 11.99
CA GLU A 71 10.56 1.41 12.52
C GLU A 71 11.33 0.66 11.42
N ARG A 72 10.60 0.04 10.48
CA ARG A 72 11.17 -0.60 9.29
C ARG A 72 11.68 0.39 8.22
N LYS A 73 11.61 1.70 8.47
CA LYS A 73 12.03 2.80 7.56
C LYS A 73 11.34 2.78 6.18
N GLN A 74 10.18 2.13 6.06
CA GLN A 74 9.36 2.13 4.83
C GLN A 74 8.50 3.40 4.74
N MET A 75 8.23 4.06 5.87
CA MET A 75 7.76 5.45 5.91
C MET A 75 8.97 6.40 5.90
N LYS A 76 9.67 6.53 4.77
CA LYS A 76 10.58 7.67 4.55
C LYS A 76 9.76 8.81 3.94
N THR A 77 9.95 9.98 4.54
CA THR A 77 9.37 11.30 4.26
C THR A 77 8.88 11.50 2.83
N TYR A 78 7.57 11.76 2.69
CA TYR A 78 6.99 12.54 1.60
C TYR A 78 6.69 13.94 2.12
#